data_AF-A0A4D5RDY3-F1
#
_entry.id   AF-A0A4D5RDY3-F1
#
_cell.length_a   1.000
_cell.length_b   1.000
_cell.length_c   1.000
_cell.angle_alpha   90.00
_cell.angle_beta   90.00
_cell.angle_gamma   90.00
#
_symmetry.space_group_name_H-M   'P 1'
#
loop_
_entity.id
_entity.type
_entity.pdbx_description
1 polymer ?
#
loop_
_entity_poly.entity_id
_entity_poly.type
_entity_poly.pdbx_seq_one_letter_code
_entity_poly.pdbx_strand_id
1 'polypeptide(L)'
;MSDVQAKQFSQMYDLLQSLNARSLQFEQGQARLLTSVNEIKENQKLMQEEVADINKRLHVVETKTILLETKQQEYGVAGQAADSLRSENIALRERLDDMEDRSRRNNVIFYGIPDLASETWSDAEQKITSLLSERSLPSISGTFGIERSHRLGAFAANKCRPIIVQFSSFKTRDLILSCKMQIKTVGVTVSEDFSFATRLARRKLIEFGKSQGSTFKLRFNKLYQNNNCYTYNPKKTEYVCQPRSNALKEMLACFH
;
A
#
# COMPACT_ATOMS: atom_id res chain seq x y z
N MET A 1 40.70 77.11 -86.39
CA MET A 1 39.55 76.52 -85.68
C MET A 1 38.77 77.65 -85.04
N SER A 2 37.44 77.68 -85.16
CA SER A 2 36.64 78.69 -84.46
C SER A 2 36.58 78.37 -82.95
N ASP A 3 36.54 79.40 -82.11
CA ASP A 3 36.51 79.26 -80.64
C ASP A 3 35.32 78.39 -80.16
N VAL A 4 34.25 78.35 -80.96
CA VAL A 4 33.07 77.49 -80.77
C VAL A 4 33.39 76.00 -80.99
N GLN A 5 34.19 75.66 -82.01
CA GLN A 5 34.59 74.26 -82.27
C GLN A 5 35.51 73.73 -81.17
N ALA A 6 36.43 74.55 -80.65
CA ALA A 6 37.29 74.18 -79.54
C ALA A 6 36.49 73.93 -78.24
N LYS A 7 35.50 74.79 -77.95
CA LYS A 7 34.55 74.59 -76.84
C LYS A 7 33.73 73.31 -76.97
N GLN A 8 33.22 73.01 -78.17
CA GLN A 8 32.46 71.77 -78.43
C GLN A 8 33.33 70.51 -78.27
N PHE A 9 34.58 70.55 -78.74
CA PHE A 9 35.53 69.45 -78.55
C PHE A 9 35.88 69.24 -77.06
N SER A 10 36.11 70.32 -76.31
CA SER A 10 36.34 70.25 -74.86
C SER A 10 35.15 69.66 -74.13
N GLN A 11 33.93 70.11 -74.43
CA GLN A 11 32.70 69.57 -73.84
C GLN A 11 32.51 68.09 -74.14
N MET A 12 32.79 67.66 -75.37
CA MET A 12 32.69 66.26 -75.76
C MET A 12 33.75 65.40 -75.08
N TYR A 13 34.96 65.93 -74.89
CA TYR A 13 36.04 65.27 -74.15
C TYR A 13 35.68 65.08 -72.66
N ASP A 14 35.14 66.12 -72.02
CA ASP A 14 34.68 66.06 -70.62
C ASP A 14 33.54 65.06 -70.44
N LEU A 15 32.62 65.00 -71.41
CA LEU A 15 31.51 64.05 -71.40
C LEU A 15 32.03 62.60 -71.52
N LEU A 16 33.04 62.37 -72.36
CA LEU A 16 33.70 61.07 -72.53
C LEU A 16 34.45 60.63 -71.27
N GLN A 17 35.16 61.55 -70.61
CA GLN A 17 35.77 61.29 -69.30
C GLN A 17 34.72 60.95 -68.24
N SER A 18 33.61 61.69 -68.20
CA SER A 18 32.51 61.45 -67.24
C SER A 18 31.84 60.08 -67.44
N LEU A 19 31.63 59.68 -68.70
CA LEU A 19 31.10 58.36 -69.07
C LEU A 19 32.06 57.26 -68.64
N ASN A 20 33.35 57.43 -68.89
CA ASN A 20 34.35 56.45 -68.50
C ASN A 20 34.45 56.29 -66.96
N ALA A 21 34.43 57.41 -66.22
CA ALA A 21 34.41 57.38 -64.76
C ALA A 21 33.16 56.68 -64.21
N ARG A 22 31.99 56.94 -64.80
CA ARG A 22 30.72 56.28 -64.44
C ARG A 22 30.72 54.79 -64.80
N SER A 23 31.33 54.41 -65.92
CA SER A 23 31.53 53.00 -66.32
C SER A 23 32.39 52.24 -65.30
N LEU A 24 33.50 52.84 -64.87
CA LEU A 24 34.38 52.26 -63.85
C LEU A 24 33.67 52.08 -62.50
N GLN A 25 32.89 53.09 -62.07
CA GLN A 25 32.08 52.99 -60.85
C GLN A 25 31.02 51.88 -60.96
N PHE A 26 30.42 51.73 -62.15
CA PHE A 26 29.44 50.69 -62.41
C PHE A 26 30.05 49.28 -62.33
N GLU A 27 31.22 49.07 -62.94
CA GLU A 27 31.97 47.81 -62.85
C GLU A 27 32.35 47.48 -61.39
N GLN A 28 32.81 48.48 -60.62
CA GLN A 28 33.08 48.31 -59.19
C GLN A 28 31.82 47.95 -58.40
N GLY A 29 30.69 48.57 -58.71
CA GLY A 29 29.39 48.25 -58.13
C GLY A 29 28.96 46.81 -58.43
N GLN A 30 29.12 46.36 -59.67
CA GLN A 30 28.83 44.98 -60.08
C GLN A 30 29.72 43.97 -59.36
N ALA A 31 31.02 44.26 -59.23
CA ALA A 31 31.95 43.39 -58.50
C ALA A 31 31.55 43.23 -57.02
N ARG A 32 31.12 44.32 -56.36
CA ARG A 32 30.61 44.28 -54.98
C ARG A 32 29.34 43.44 -54.90
N LEU A 33 28.37 43.66 -55.80
CA LEU A 33 27.13 42.88 -55.84
C LEU A 33 27.39 41.39 -56.06
N LEU A 34 28.29 41.04 -56.98
CA LEU A 34 28.66 39.65 -57.24
C LEU A 34 29.27 38.98 -55.99
N THR A 35 30.09 39.72 -55.26
CA THR A 35 30.68 39.25 -54.00
C THR A 35 29.59 38.96 -52.96
N SER A 36 28.67 39.91 -52.74
CA SER A 36 27.55 39.72 -51.81
C SER A 36 26.61 38.58 -52.22
N VAL A 37 26.35 38.40 -53.52
CA VAL A 37 25.53 37.28 -54.02
C VAL A 37 26.18 35.93 -53.72
N ASN A 38 27.50 35.82 -53.88
CA ASN A 38 28.24 34.59 -53.56
C ASN A 38 28.23 34.31 -52.05
N GLU A 39 28.42 35.33 -51.20
CA GLU A 39 28.30 35.19 -49.75
C GLU A 39 26.91 34.73 -49.32
N ILE A 40 25.86 35.32 -49.89
CA ILE A 40 24.46 34.92 -49.64
C ILE A 40 24.25 33.45 -50.05
N LYS A 41 24.81 33.03 -51.18
CA LYS A 41 24.68 31.65 -51.68
C LYS A 41 25.34 30.63 -50.74
N GLU A 42 26.53 30.92 -50.24
CA GLU A 42 27.19 30.06 -49.26
C GLU A 42 26.42 30.00 -47.93
N ASN A 43 25.95 31.15 -47.43
CA ASN A 43 25.11 31.19 -46.23
C ASN A 43 23.81 30.40 -46.43
N GLN A 44 23.19 30.49 -47.60
CA GLN A 44 21.99 29.75 -47.93
C GLN A 44 22.23 28.23 -47.92
N LYS A 45 23.40 27.78 -48.40
CA LYS A 45 23.79 26.36 -48.36
C LYS A 45 23.99 25.88 -46.93
N LEU A 46 24.72 26.63 -46.12
CA LEU A 46 24.93 26.31 -44.69
C LEU A 46 23.58 26.22 -43.95
N MET A 47 22.69 27.18 -44.20
CA MET A 47 21.36 27.19 -43.58
C MET A 47 20.51 25.99 -44.01
N GLN A 48 20.63 25.52 -45.26
CA GLN A 48 19.96 24.30 -45.71
C GLN A 48 20.48 23.04 -45.00
N GLU A 49 21.79 22.96 -44.77
CA GLU A 49 22.42 21.85 -44.04
C GLU A 49 21.97 21.83 -42.57
N GLU A 50 21.92 23.00 -41.91
CA GLU A 50 21.41 23.12 -40.53
C GLU A 50 19.93 22.76 -40.42
N VAL A 51 19.09 23.23 -41.35
CA VAL A 51 17.66 22.87 -41.38
C VAL A 51 17.48 21.36 -41.56
N ALA A 52 18.31 20.73 -42.38
CA ALA A 52 18.27 19.28 -42.57
C ALA A 52 18.65 18.51 -41.28
N ASP A 53 19.65 18.98 -40.53
CA ASP A 53 20.01 18.39 -39.24
C ASP A 53 18.90 18.58 -38.19
N ILE A 54 18.35 19.79 -38.09
CA ILE A 54 17.24 20.10 -37.18
C ILE A 54 16.05 19.19 -37.45
N ASN A 55 15.69 18.95 -38.71
CA ASN A 55 14.59 18.06 -39.08
C ASN A 55 14.86 16.60 -38.64
N LYS A 56 16.09 16.11 -38.77
CA LYS A 56 16.46 14.76 -38.29
C LYS A 56 16.29 14.66 -36.78
N ARG A 57 16.77 15.66 -36.05
CA ARG A 57 16.65 15.71 -34.58
C ARG A 57 15.20 15.83 -34.13
N LEU A 58 14.39 16.63 -34.84
CA LEU A 58 12.96 16.79 -34.58
C LEU A 58 12.23 15.45 -34.72
N HIS A 59 12.51 14.71 -35.79
CA HIS A 59 11.91 13.38 -36.00
C HIS A 59 12.24 12.39 -34.87
N VAL A 60 13.47 12.41 -34.36
CA VAL A 60 13.87 11.59 -33.21
C VAL A 60 13.11 12.00 -31.94
N VAL A 61 12.84 13.30 -31.75
CA VAL A 61 12.05 13.78 -30.62
C VAL A 61 10.59 13.34 -30.76
N GLU A 62 9.97 13.52 -31.92
CA GLU A 62 8.59 13.13 -32.19
C GLU A 62 8.34 11.63 -31.92
N THR A 63 9.23 10.77 -32.43
CA THR A 63 9.16 9.32 -32.20
C THR A 63 9.30 8.95 -30.72
N LYS A 64 10.20 9.61 -29.98
CA LYS A 64 10.33 9.42 -28.53
C LYS A 64 9.10 9.91 -27.77
N THR A 65 8.49 11.02 -28.17
CA THR A 65 7.27 11.56 -27.55
C THR A 65 6.12 10.57 -27.66
N ILE A 66 5.88 10.01 -28.86
CA ILE A 66 4.83 8.99 -29.08
C ILE A 66 5.08 7.75 -28.21
N LEU A 67 6.34 7.31 -28.10
CA LEU A 67 6.70 6.18 -27.24
C LEU A 67 6.42 6.49 -25.77
N LEU A 68 6.76 7.69 -25.30
CA LEU A 68 6.51 8.11 -23.91
C LEU A 68 5.02 8.18 -23.59
N GLU A 69 4.20 8.69 -24.51
CA GLU A 69 2.74 8.72 -24.35
C GLU A 69 2.17 7.30 -24.23
N THR A 70 2.65 6.39 -25.08
CA THR A 70 2.26 4.97 -25.03
C THR A 70 2.66 4.34 -23.69
N LYS A 71 3.89 4.60 -23.22
CA LYS A 71 4.34 4.11 -21.92
C LYS A 71 3.55 4.71 -20.76
N GLN A 72 3.22 6.00 -20.81
CA GLN A 72 2.39 6.64 -19.80
C GLN A 72 1.01 5.97 -19.70
N GLN A 73 0.42 5.58 -20.83
CA GLN A 73 -0.84 4.83 -20.84
C GLN A 73 -0.67 3.44 -20.22
N GLU A 74 0.38 2.69 -20.58
CA GLU A 74 0.69 1.39 -19.99
C GLU A 74 0.87 1.49 -18.45
N TYR A 75 1.61 2.49 -17.98
CA TYR A 75 1.78 2.74 -16.54
C TYR A 75 0.46 3.09 -15.85
N GLY A 76 -0.42 3.84 -16.51
CA GLY A 76 -1.75 4.15 -15.98
C GLY A 76 -2.59 2.90 -15.78
N VAL A 77 -2.62 2.00 -16.77
CA VAL A 77 -3.34 0.71 -16.68
C VAL A 77 -2.72 -0.18 -15.60
N ALA A 78 -1.40 -0.26 -15.54
CA ALA A 78 -0.69 -1.03 -14.52
C ALA A 78 -0.97 -0.50 -13.10
N GLY A 79 -1.03 0.82 -12.93
CA GLY A 79 -1.38 1.47 -11.66
C GLY A 79 -2.80 1.09 -11.20
N GLN A 80 -3.79 1.16 -12.10
CA GLN A 80 -5.16 0.76 -11.79
C GLN A 80 -5.27 -0.73 -11.41
N ALA A 81 -4.55 -1.60 -12.11
CA ALA A 81 -4.50 -3.02 -11.79
C ALA A 81 -3.87 -3.26 -10.40
N ALA A 82 -2.79 -2.55 -10.07
CA ALA A 82 -2.14 -2.65 -8.77
C ALA A 82 -3.06 -2.19 -7.62
N ASP A 83 -3.80 -1.10 -7.79
CA ASP A 83 -4.76 -0.61 -6.80
C ASP A 83 -5.94 -1.57 -6.61
N SER A 84 -6.43 -2.17 -7.69
CA SER A 84 -7.47 -3.20 -7.64
C SER A 84 -6.99 -4.44 -6.88
N LEU A 85 -5.82 -4.98 -7.24
CA LEU A 85 -5.22 -6.13 -6.56
C LEU A 85 -4.94 -5.86 -5.09
N ARG A 86 -4.49 -4.65 -4.74
CA ARG A 86 -4.28 -4.25 -3.34
C ARG A 86 -5.59 -4.27 -2.55
N SER A 87 -6.66 -3.75 -3.16
CA SER A 87 -7.99 -3.72 -2.54
C SER A 87 -8.56 -5.12 -2.34
N GLU A 88 -8.42 -5.99 -3.35
CA GLU A 88 -8.82 -7.40 -3.25
C GLU A 88 -8.01 -8.15 -2.19
N ASN A 89 -6.69 -7.97 -2.15
CA ASN A 89 -5.84 -8.62 -1.16
C ASN A 89 -6.22 -8.23 0.26
N ILE A 90 -6.58 -6.97 0.48
CA ILE A 90 -7.12 -6.47 1.75
C ILE A 90 -8.41 -7.21 2.11
N ALA A 91 -9.38 -7.28 1.18
CA ALA A 91 -10.66 -7.94 1.43
C ALA A 91 -10.49 -9.45 1.70
N LEU A 92 -9.58 -10.11 0.98
CA LEU A 92 -9.27 -11.52 1.19
C LEU A 92 -8.64 -11.77 2.57
N ARG A 93 -7.71 -10.92 3.01
CA ARG A 93 -7.12 -11.03 4.36
C ARG A 93 -8.18 -10.87 5.45
N GLU A 94 -9.07 -9.89 5.30
CA GLU A 94 -10.17 -9.66 6.26
C GLU A 94 -11.13 -10.87 6.33
N ARG A 95 -11.44 -11.50 5.19
CA ARG A 95 -12.24 -12.74 5.14
C ARG A 95 -11.49 -13.93 5.76
N LEU A 96 -10.19 -14.07 5.51
CA LEU A 96 -9.38 -15.13 6.10
C LEU A 96 -9.30 -15.00 7.62
N ASP A 97 -9.10 -13.80 8.15
CA ASP A 97 -9.08 -13.55 9.59
C ASP A 97 -10.43 -13.91 10.24
N ASP A 98 -11.55 -13.54 9.61
CA ASP A 98 -12.91 -13.88 10.06
C ASP A 98 -13.19 -15.39 10.01
N MET A 99 -12.79 -16.06 8.92
CA MET A 99 -12.90 -17.52 8.79
C MET A 99 -12.05 -18.25 9.84
N GLU A 100 -10.84 -17.77 10.10
CA GLU A 100 -9.96 -18.31 11.13
C GLU A 100 -10.57 -18.17 12.52
N ASP A 101 -11.10 -16.99 12.87
CA ASP A 101 -11.77 -16.77 14.16
C ASP A 101 -13.05 -17.63 14.30
N ARG A 102 -13.83 -17.82 13.23
CA ARG A 102 -14.99 -18.73 13.24
C ARG A 102 -14.57 -20.19 13.47
N SER A 103 -13.51 -20.64 12.79
CA SER A 103 -12.98 -22.01 12.95
C SER A 103 -12.46 -22.25 14.37
N ARG A 104 -11.84 -21.24 15.00
CA ARG A 104 -11.31 -21.31 16.36
C ARG A 104 -12.35 -21.04 17.44
N ARG A 105 -13.61 -20.74 17.08
CA ARG A 105 -14.64 -20.28 18.03
C ARG A 105 -14.90 -21.27 19.14
N ASN A 106 -14.71 -22.57 18.94
CA ASN A 106 -14.94 -23.57 19.99
C ASN A 106 -13.66 -23.93 20.77
N ASN A 107 -12.55 -23.25 20.50
CA ASN A 107 -11.28 -23.51 21.15
C ASN A 107 -11.11 -22.69 22.44
N VAL A 108 -10.52 -23.30 23.45
CA VAL A 108 -10.06 -22.65 24.69
C VAL A 108 -8.63 -23.06 24.96
N ILE A 109 -7.83 -22.09 25.41
CA ILE A 109 -6.44 -22.31 25.80
C ILE A 109 -6.36 -22.27 27.33
N PHE A 110 -5.82 -23.33 27.92
CA PHE A 110 -5.55 -23.49 29.34
C PHE A 110 -4.05 -23.30 29.61
N TYR A 111 -3.73 -22.48 30.60
CA TYR A 111 -2.36 -22.19 31.02
C TYR A 111 -2.15 -22.60 32.48
N GLY A 112 -0.93 -23.02 32.82
CA GLY A 112 -0.56 -23.39 34.19
C GLY A 112 -0.84 -24.85 34.55
N ILE A 113 -1.15 -25.70 33.57
CA ILE A 113 -1.32 -27.14 33.79
C ILE A 113 0.04 -27.84 33.68
N PRO A 114 0.52 -28.57 34.70
CA PRO A 114 1.85 -29.20 34.69
C PRO A 114 2.14 -29.99 33.40
N ASP A 115 3.28 -29.70 32.77
CA ASP A 115 3.70 -30.22 31.46
C ASP A 115 4.73 -31.34 31.63
N LEU A 116 4.63 -32.38 30.81
CA LEU A 116 5.55 -33.53 30.82
C LEU A 116 6.16 -33.72 29.42
N ALA A 117 7.41 -34.19 29.37
CA ALA A 117 8.17 -34.33 28.12
C ALA A 117 7.50 -35.27 27.10
N SER A 118 6.88 -36.34 27.59
CA SER A 118 6.25 -37.39 26.77
C SER A 118 4.72 -37.41 26.92
N GLU A 119 4.11 -36.24 27.12
CA GLU A 119 2.65 -36.12 27.24
C GLU A 119 1.96 -36.39 25.89
N THR A 120 1.04 -37.36 25.87
CA THR A 120 0.20 -37.70 24.73
C THR A 120 -1.05 -36.81 24.67
N TRP A 121 -1.80 -36.88 23.56
CA TRP A 121 -3.09 -36.16 23.46
C TRP A 121 -4.13 -36.67 24.46
N SER A 122 -4.12 -37.99 24.74
CA SER A 122 -5.00 -38.58 25.75
C SER A 122 -4.67 -38.08 27.16
N ASP A 123 -3.38 -37.93 27.50
CA ASP A 123 -2.97 -37.36 28.78
C ASP A 123 -3.44 -35.91 28.93
N ALA A 124 -3.31 -35.11 27.86
CA ALA A 124 -3.77 -33.71 27.85
C ALA A 124 -5.29 -33.62 28.02
N GLU A 125 -6.06 -34.50 27.37
CA GLU A 125 -7.51 -34.60 27.54
C GLU A 125 -7.91 -35.01 28.96
N GLN A 126 -7.23 -36.01 29.52
CA GLN A 126 -7.47 -36.48 30.89
C GLN A 126 -7.20 -35.37 31.91
N LYS A 127 -6.09 -34.64 31.78
CA LYS A 127 -5.77 -33.49 32.64
C LYS A 127 -6.87 -32.43 32.64
N ILE A 128 -7.40 -32.11 31.46
CA ILE A 128 -8.51 -31.15 31.33
C ILE A 128 -9.78 -31.71 31.96
N THR A 129 -10.12 -32.96 31.68
CA THR A 129 -11.33 -33.61 32.19
C THR A 129 -11.32 -33.71 33.72
N SER A 130 -10.18 -34.09 34.31
CA SER A 130 -9.98 -34.10 35.76
C SER A 130 -10.13 -32.70 36.35
N LEU A 131 -9.45 -31.69 35.76
CA LEU A 131 -9.53 -30.31 36.22
C LEU A 131 -10.96 -29.77 36.21
N LEU A 132 -11.73 -30.04 35.14
CA LEU A 132 -13.09 -29.54 35.02
C LEU A 132 -14.06 -30.29 35.97
N SER A 133 -13.87 -31.60 36.13
CA SER A 133 -14.68 -32.46 37.02
C SER A 133 -14.47 -32.12 38.50
N GLU A 134 -13.21 -31.98 38.94
CA GLU A 134 -12.86 -31.66 40.33
C GLU A 134 -13.41 -30.31 40.80
N ARG A 135 -13.69 -29.40 39.87
CA ARG A 135 -14.26 -28.08 40.16
C ARG A 135 -15.78 -28.07 40.09
N SER A 136 -16.40 -29.23 39.87
CA SER A 136 -17.85 -29.39 39.69
C SER A 136 -18.41 -28.37 38.70
N LEU A 137 -17.65 -28.10 37.63
CA LEU A 137 -18.07 -27.12 36.63
C LEU A 137 -19.30 -27.66 35.90
N PRO A 138 -20.29 -26.80 35.63
CA PRO A 138 -21.49 -27.21 34.92
C PRO A 138 -21.09 -27.76 33.55
N SER A 139 -21.62 -28.93 33.21
CA SER A 139 -21.44 -29.59 31.93
C SER A 139 -22.77 -29.67 31.19
N ILE A 140 -22.72 -29.61 29.86
CA ILE A 140 -23.91 -29.74 29.02
C ILE A 140 -24.04 -31.25 28.75
N SER A 141 -25.08 -31.87 29.31
CA SER A 141 -25.35 -33.32 29.18
C SER A 141 -24.41 -34.26 29.94
N GLY A 142 -23.76 -33.80 31.01
CA GLY A 142 -22.94 -34.67 31.88
C GLY A 142 -21.53 -34.96 31.36
N THR A 143 -21.17 -34.49 30.16
CA THR A 143 -19.82 -34.58 29.60
C THR A 143 -19.35 -33.20 29.14
N PHE A 144 -18.04 -32.99 29.04
CA PHE A 144 -17.48 -31.73 28.54
C PHE A 144 -17.40 -31.68 27.01
N GLY A 145 -17.70 -32.76 26.29
CA GLY A 145 -17.71 -32.78 24.82
C GLY A 145 -16.39 -32.31 24.21
N ILE A 146 -15.27 -32.88 24.63
CA ILE A 146 -13.95 -32.55 24.07
C ILE A 146 -13.79 -33.32 22.76
N GLU A 147 -13.54 -32.60 21.66
CA GLU A 147 -13.24 -33.20 20.36
C GLU A 147 -11.74 -33.44 20.19
N ARG A 148 -10.92 -32.53 20.73
CA ARG A 148 -9.47 -32.56 20.62
C ARG A 148 -8.81 -31.80 21.75
N SER A 149 -7.76 -32.37 22.34
CA SER A 149 -6.92 -31.70 23.35
C SER A 149 -5.45 -32.01 23.09
N HIS A 150 -4.59 -30.97 23.09
CA HIS A 150 -3.14 -31.15 22.92
C HIS A 150 -2.36 -29.91 23.40
N ARG A 151 -1.06 -30.11 23.63
CA ARG A 151 -0.13 -29.03 24.01
C ARG A 151 0.24 -28.16 22.81
N LEU A 152 0.40 -26.86 23.05
CA LEU A 152 0.88 -25.89 22.07
C LEU A 152 2.41 -25.71 22.17
N GLY A 153 3.10 -25.86 21.03
CA GLY A 153 4.53 -25.59 20.90
C GLY A 153 5.47 -26.72 21.34
N ALA A 154 6.77 -26.47 21.22
CA ALA A 154 7.81 -27.42 21.58
C ALA A 154 8.03 -27.50 23.09
N PHE A 155 8.28 -28.70 23.61
CA PHE A 155 8.54 -28.94 25.03
C PHE A 155 9.86 -28.29 25.48
N ALA A 156 9.87 -27.73 26.68
CA ALA A 156 11.08 -27.28 27.35
C ALA A 156 10.91 -27.43 28.88
N ALA A 157 11.92 -27.97 29.57
CA ALA A 157 11.82 -28.33 30.99
C ALA A 157 11.38 -27.15 31.91
N ASN A 158 11.79 -25.92 31.58
CA ASN A 158 11.48 -24.72 32.36
C ASN A 158 10.23 -23.97 31.86
N LYS A 159 9.44 -24.57 30.96
CA LYS A 159 8.23 -23.94 30.40
C LYS A 159 7.05 -24.89 30.48
N CYS A 160 5.94 -24.38 30.97
CA CYS A 160 4.66 -25.06 30.94
C CYS A 160 3.93 -24.68 29.63
N ARG A 161 3.87 -25.59 28.65
CA ARG A 161 3.13 -25.34 27.42
C ARG A 161 1.64 -25.22 27.71
N PRO A 162 0.90 -24.30 27.05
CA PRO A 162 -0.55 -24.27 27.17
C PRO A 162 -1.19 -25.51 26.54
N ILE A 163 -2.35 -25.94 27.04
CA ILE A 163 -3.20 -26.94 26.38
C ILE A 163 -4.29 -26.19 25.61
N ILE A 164 -4.44 -26.49 24.32
CA ILE A 164 -5.59 -26.05 23.55
C ILE A 164 -6.61 -27.18 23.47
N VAL A 165 -7.86 -26.85 23.72
CA VAL A 165 -8.99 -27.79 23.73
C VAL A 165 -10.04 -27.28 22.76
N GLN A 166 -10.48 -28.13 21.85
CA GLN A 166 -11.62 -27.90 20.99
C GLN A 166 -12.84 -28.61 21.59
N PHE A 167 -13.88 -27.84 21.87
CA PHE A 167 -15.16 -28.36 22.36
C PHE A 167 -16.13 -28.60 21.20
N SER A 168 -17.03 -29.56 21.38
CA SER A 168 -18.06 -29.90 20.39
C SER A 168 -19.13 -28.84 20.22
N SER A 169 -19.28 -27.92 21.20
CA SER A 169 -20.26 -26.86 21.12
C SER A 169 -19.74 -25.53 21.64
N PHE A 170 -20.17 -24.46 20.97
CA PHE A 170 -19.94 -23.07 21.40
C PHE A 170 -20.49 -22.81 22.81
N LYS A 171 -21.62 -23.44 23.15
CA LYS A 171 -22.25 -23.30 24.47
C LYS A 171 -21.36 -23.85 25.59
N THR A 172 -20.75 -25.02 25.38
CA THR A 172 -19.82 -25.62 26.35
C THR A 172 -18.60 -24.72 26.53
N ARG A 173 -18.05 -24.23 25.41
CA ARG A 173 -16.93 -23.28 25.43
C ARG A 173 -17.28 -22.03 26.26
N ASP A 174 -18.43 -21.40 26.00
CA ASP A 174 -18.83 -20.17 26.69
C ASP A 174 -19.09 -20.39 28.17
N LEU A 175 -19.65 -21.55 28.54
CA LEU A 175 -19.85 -21.95 29.91
C LEU A 175 -18.51 -22.04 30.66
N ILE A 176 -17.51 -22.71 30.07
CA ILE A 176 -16.16 -22.82 30.65
C ILE A 176 -15.52 -21.43 30.83
N LEU A 177 -15.61 -20.57 29.82
CA LEU A 177 -15.09 -19.20 29.90
C LEU A 177 -15.81 -18.35 30.95
N SER A 178 -17.10 -18.58 31.20
CA SER A 178 -17.85 -17.92 32.26
C SER A 178 -17.32 -18.29 33.65
N CYS A 179 -16.83 -19.52 33.80
CA CYS A 179 -16.24 -20.06 35.03
C CYS A 179 -14.74 -19.76 35.19
N LYS A 180 -14.14 -18.93 34.32
CA LYS A 180 -12.70 -18.63 34.35
C LYS A 180 -12.14 -18.19 35.71
N MET A 181 -12.95 -17.51 36.52
CA MET A 181 -12.55 -17.06 37.86
C MET A 181 -12.45 -18.23 38.86
N GLN A 182 -13.33 -19.22 38.74
CA GLN A 182 -13.26 -20.45 39.53
C GLN A 182 -12.06 -21.30 39.13
N ILE A 183 -11.76 -21.39 37.83
CA ILE A 183 -10.57 -22.11 37.34
C ILE A 183 -9.28 -21.42 37.83
N LYS A 184 -9.29 -20.08 37.92
CA LYS A 184 -8.14 -19.31 38.40
C LYS A 184 -7.77 -19.58 39.86
N THR A 185 -8.70 -20.05 40.70
CA THR A 185 -8.41 -20.33 42.13
C THR A 185 -7.39 -21.45 42.32
N VAL A 186 -7.22 -22.33 41.32
CA VAL A 186 -6.23 -23.41 41.33
C VAL A 186 -4.97 -23.10 40.51
N GLY A 187 -4.74 -21.83 40.20
CA GLY A 187 -3.55 -21.40 39.46
C GLY A 187 -3.60 -21.64 37.95
N VAL A 188 -4.74 -22.11 37.41
CA VAL A 188 -4.93 -22.30 35.97
C VAL A 188 -5.67 -21.11 35.39
N THR A 189 -5.21 -20.59 34.26
CA THR A 189 -5.93 -19.51 33.55
C THR A 189 -6.45 -20.01 32.22
N VAL A 190 -7.57 -19.45 31.77
CA VAL A 190 -8.21 -19.80 30.50
C VAL A 190 -8.38 -18.56 29.63
N SER A 191 -8.15 -18.73 28.33
CA SER A 191 -8.40 -17.70 27.32
C SER A 191 -9.04 -18.29 26.08
N GLU A 192 -9.71 -17.45 25.30
CA GLU A 192 -10.11 -17.80 23.94
C GLU A 192 -8.88 -17.99 23.03
N ASP A 193 -9.05 -18.78 21.97
CA ASP A 193 -8.12 -18.87 20.84
C ASP A 193 -8.62 -17.97 19.71
N PHE A 194 -7.83 -16.94 19.37
CA PHE A 194 -8.17 -15.96 18.35
C PHE A 194 -7.11 -15.95 17.25
N SER A 195 -7.53 -15.54 16.05
CA SER A 195 -6.66 -15.20 14.92
C SER A 195 -5.56 -14.23 15.34
N PHE A 196 -4.48 -14.18 14.55
CA PHE A 196 -3.41 -13.23 14.84
C PHE A 196 -3.89 -11.78 14.83
N ALA A 197 -4.72 -11.42 13.84
CA ALA A 197 -5.28 -10.07 13.70
C ALA A 197 -6.11 -9.69 14.94
N THR A 198 -6.99 -10.57 15.42
CA THR A 198 -7.80 -10.32 16.61
C THR A 198 -6.95 -10.24 17.87
N ARG A 199 -5.92 -11.10 18.03
CA ARG A 199 -4.98 -10.99 19.17
C ARG A 199 -4.21 -9.67 19.17
N LEU A 200 -3.77 -9.19 18.00
CA LEU A 200 -3.10 -7.90 17.85
C LEU A 200 -4.03 -6.74 18.24
N ALA A 201 -5.25 -6.72 17.69
CA ALA A 201 -6.25 -5.71 18.00
C ALA A 201 -6.56 -5.66 19.50
N ARG A 202 -6.77 -6.83 20.13
CA ARG A 202 -6.99 -6.94 21.57
C ARG A 202 -5.83 -6.38 22.39
N ARG A 203 -4.59 -6.70 22.04
CA ARG A 203 -3.40 -6.17 22.72
C ARG A 203 -3.37 -4.65 22.68
N LYS A 204 -3.58 -4.08 21.49
CA LYS A 204 -3.60 -2.62 21.27
C LYS A 204 -4.75 -1.94 22.02
N LEU A 205 -5.94 -2.53 22.01
CA LEU A 205 -7.07 -2.02 22.79
C LEU A 205 -6.82 -2.09 24.29
N ILE A 206 -6.16 -3.13 24.81
CA ILE A 206 -5.79 -3.21 26.23
C ILE A 206 -4.76 -2.13 26.60
N GLU A 207 -3.74 -1.92 25.76
CA GLU A 207 -2.76 -0.83 25.92
C GLU A 207 -3.48 0.54 25.99
N PHE A 208 -4.40 0.78 25.06
CA PHE A 208 -5.22 1.99 25.01
C PHE A 208 -6.11 2.14 26.26
N GLY A 209 -6.86 1.10 26.64
CA GLY A 209 -7.75 1.18 27.81
C GLY A 209 -6.99 1.44 29.11
N LYS A 210 -5.79 0.86 29.27
CA LYS A 210 -4.93 1.11 30.43
C LYS A 210 -4.40 2.53 30.48
N SER A 211 -4.05 3.14 29.34
CA SER A 211 -3.54 4.52 29.32
C SER A 211 -4.61 5.57 29.66
N GLN A 212 -5.89 5.24 29.45
CA GLN A 212 -7.02 6.10 29.81
C GLN A 212 -7.42 6.02 31.30
N GLY A 213 -6.85 5.09 32.07
CA GLY A 213 -7.09 4.98 33.52
C GLY A 213 -8.52 4.66 33.95
N SER A 214 -9.46 4.42 33.03
CA SER A 214 -10.84 4.04 33.38
C SER A 214 -11.06 2.53 33.29
N THR A 215 -12.15 2.06 33.90
CA THR A 215 -12.56 0.66 33.74
C THR A 215 -13.11 0.42 32.32
N PHE A 216 -12.72 -0.70 31.72
CA PHE A 216 -13.16 -1.08 30.37
C PHE A 216 -13.49 -2.56 30.30
N LYS A 217 -14.32 -2.93 29.32
CA LYS A 217 -14.65 -4.32 29.00
C LYS A 217 -14.22 -4.64 27.58
N LEU A 218 -13.47 -5.72 27.41
CA LEU A 218 -13.06 -6.21 26.10
C LEU A 218 -13.99 -7.35 25.66
N ARG A 219 -14.54 -7.26 24.44
CA ARG A 219 -15.30 -8.35 23.82
C ARG A 219 -14.79 -8.52 22.39
N PHE A 220 -14.36 -9.73 22.05
CA PHE A 220 -13.73 -10.02 20.76
C PHE A 220 -12.62 -8.99 20.43
N ASN A 221 -12.73 -8.27 19.32
CA ASN A 221 -11.83 -7.20 18.87
C ASN A 221 -12.34 -5.78 19.19
N LYS A 222 -13.24 -5.62 20.17
CA LYS A 222 -13.84 -4.34 20.57
C LYS A 222 -13.66 -4.04 22.06
N LEU A 223 -13.37 -2.78 22.40
CA LEU A 223 -13.28 -2.29 23.78
C LEU A 223 -14.45 -1.37 24.10
N TYR A 224 -15.10 -1.58 25.23
CA TYR A 224 -16.25 -0.80 25.69
C TYR A 224 -15.88 -0.02 26.94
N GLN A 225 -16.05 1.31 26.88
CA GLN A 225 -15.71 2.25 27.95
C GLN A 225 -16.62 3.48 27.84
N ASN A 226 -17.18 3.96 28.95
CA ASN A 226 -17.98 5.20 29.03
C ASN A 226 -19.06 5.33 27.91
N ASN A 227 -19.78 4.23 27.64
CA ASN A 227 -20.80 4.14 26.57
C ASN A 227 -20.28 4.27 25.13
N ASN A 228 -18.97 4.25 24.94
CA ASN A 228 -18.29 4.18 23.65
C ASN A 228 -17.75 2.77 23.39
N CYS A 229 -17.62 2.47 22.11
CA CYS A 229 -17.01 1.26 21.58
C CYS A 229 -15.80 1.65 20.75
N TYR A 230 -14.64 1.04 21.02
CA TYR A 230 -13.39 1.30 20.34
C TYR A 230 -12.95 0.05 19.57
N THR A 231 -12.53 0.24 18.33
CA THR A 231 -11.87 -0.79 17.51
C THR A 231 -10.48 -0.31 17.10
N TYR A 232 -9.56 -1.25 16.87
CA TYR A 232 -8.21 -0.93 16.41
C TYR A 232 -8.08 -1.18 14.92
N ASN A 233 -7.66 -0.16 14.17
CA ASN A 233 -7.36 -0.27 12.75
C ASN A 233 -5.85 -0.47 12.56
N PRO A 234 -5.39 -1.68 12.19
CA PRO A 234 -3.96 -1.96 12.04
C PRO A 234 -3.32 -1.20 10.87
N LYS A 235 -4.08 -0.80 9.85
CA LYS A 235 -3.54 -0.11 8.65
C LYS A 235 -3.14 1.33 8.96
N LYS A 236 -3.94 2.01 9.77
CA LYS A 236 -3.74 3.42 10.15
C LYS A 236 -3.16 3.59 11.56
N THR A 237 -2.94 2.48 12.27
CA THR A 237 -2.48 2.45 13.67
C THR A 237 -3.31 3.35 14.59
N GLU A 238 -4.62 3.41 14.34
CA GLU A 238 -5.56 4.31 15.02
C GLU A 238 -6.63 3.53 15.79
N TYR A 239 -7.23 4.20 16.76
CA TYR A 239 -8.39 3.72 17.51
C TYR A 239 -9.63 4.44 17.02
N VAL A 240 -10.62 3.70 16.52
CA VAL A 240 -11.87 4.26 16.00
C VAL A 240 -12.94 4.16 17.09
N CYS A 241 -13.49 5.30 17.50
CA CYS A 241 -14.56 5.39 18.47
C CYS A 241 -15.94 5.40 17.79
N GLN A 242 -16.86 4.57 18.27
CA GLN A 242 -18.24 4.50 17.80
C GLN A 242 -19.21 4.49 18.99
N PRO A 243 -20.41 5.10 18.86
CA PRO A 243 -21.45 5.01 19.87
C PRO A 243 -21.88 3.56 20.10
N ARG A 244 -22.10 3.17 21.37
CA ARG A 244 -22.48 1.79 21.72
C ARG A 244 -23.80 1.33 21.09
N SER A 245 -24.72 2.25 20.79
CA SER A 245 -26.00 1.96 20.10
C SER A 245 -25.79 1.34 18.71
N ASN A 246 -24.73 1.75 18.00
CA ASN A 246 -24.40 1.23 16.67
C ASN A 246 -23.63 -0.10 16.77
N ALA A 247 -22.75 -0.23 17.76
CA ALA A 247 -21.97 -1.45 17.98
C ALA A 247 -22.81 -2.68 18.39
N LEU A 248 -23.95 -2.48 19.08
CA LEU A 248 -24.87 -3.56 19.44
C LEU A 248 -25.63 -4.13 18.24
N LYS A 249 -25.98 -3.30 17.25
CA LYS A 249 -26.61 -3.73 15.99
C LYS A 249 -25.66 -4.61 15.16
N GLU A 250 -24.38 -4.25 15.10
CA GLU A 250 -23.36 -5.06 14.43
C GLU A 250 -23.07 -6.37 15.15
N MET A 251 -23.08 -6.38 16.50
CA MET A 251 -22.84 -7.62 17.25
C MET A 251 -23.90 -8.69 16.93
N LEU A 252 -25.18 -8.33 16.90
CA LEU A 252 -26.27 -9.28 16.59
C LEU A 252 -26.15 -9.90 15.19
N ALA A 253 -25.52 -9.19 14.24
CA ALA A 253 -25.26 -9.68 12.89
C ALA A 253 -24.08 -10.67 12.81
N CYS A 254 -23.14 -10.66 13.77
CA CYS A 254 -22.01 -11.61 13.82
C CYS A 254 -22.30 -12.90 14.64
N PHE A 255 -23.47 -12.98 15.26
CA PHE A 255 -23.94 -14.16 16.03
C PHE A 255 -24.95 -15.03 15.28
N HIS A 256 -25.34 -14.63 14.05
CA HIS A 256 -26.06 -15.47 13.09
C HIS A 256 -25.09 -15.93 12.00
#